data_AF-A0A8J7LCC7-F1
#
_entry.id   AF-A0A8J7LCC7-F1
#
_cell.length_a   1.000
_cell.length_b   1.000
_cell.length_c   1.000
_cell.angle_alpha   90.00
_cell.angle_beta   90.00
_cell.angle_gamma   90.00
#
_symmetry.space_group_name_H-M   'P 1'
#
loop_
_entity.id
_entity.type
_entity.pdbx_description
1 polymer ?
#
loop_
_entity_poly.entity_id
_entity_poly.type
_entity_poly.pdbx_seq_one_letter_code
_entity_poly.pdbx_strand_id
1 'polypeptide(L)'
;MSAENATAATFDLSFTKLSGLTGGNPQGTAVYRAELSNIGFENINSILIGDSNIGTGGESGKFSGFDLDAIKLSRTLVSSAASVNGITGLNLFDFSSTGTVFTPGTQRPTTNPALSGNFFGTTGDSIDNSIATLQNFDGNSVTNDNAFGYASLGDGGKAGFNLTSPVSTKGSLYLYIGEVGDNGEVATAQITVSDEPLRIPEPTTLAALSLMGIYFTVRSNRAKAQ
;
A
#
# COMPACT_ATOMS: atom_id res chain seq x y z
N MET A 1 -21.91 26.74 -15.14
CA MET A 1 -20.75 25.99 -15.63
C MET A 1 -20.83 24.63 -14.99
N SER A 2 -21.21 23.60 -15.75
CA SER A 2 -21.28 22.23 -15.24
C SER A 2 -19.86 21.72 -15.10
N ALA A 3 -19.46 21.36 -13.87
CA ALA A 3 -18.26 20.56 -13.68
C ALA A 3 -18.61 19.16 -14.17
N GLU A 4 -18.14 18.79 -15.37
CA GLU A 4 -18.01 17.38 -15.71
C GLU A 4 -16.99 16.81 -14.73
N ASN A 5 -17.42 15.92 -13.83
CA ASN A 5 -16.49 15.09 -13.08
C ASN A 5 -15.76 14.24 -14.11
N ALA A 6 -14.49 14.53 -14.36
CA ALA A 6 -13.63 13.60 -15.05
C ALA A 6 -13.63 12.29 -14.25
N THR A 7 -13.92 11.18 -14.92
CA THR A 7 -13.79 9.85 -14.32
C THR A 7 -12.31 9.49 -14.35
N ALA A 8 -11.70 9.26 -13.19
CA ALA A 8 -10.32 8.79 -13.10
C ALA A 8 -10.11 7.54 -13.97
N ALA A 9 -9.10 7.56 -14.83
CA ALA A 9 -8.71 6.38 -15.58
C ALA A 9 -8.05 5.40 -14.61
N THR A 10 -8.53 4.17 -14.57
CA THR A 10 -7.99 3.11 -13.71
C THR A 10 -7.77 1.85 -14.53
N PHE A 11 -6.59 1.25 -14.40
CA PHE A 11 -6.24 0.02 -15.12
C PHE A 11 -5.76 -1.05 -14.16
N ASP A 12 -6.30 -2.25 -14.32
CA ASP A 12 -5.79 -3.44 -13.65
C ASP A 12 -4.46 -3.87 -14.28
N LEU A 13 -3.50 -4.21 -13.44
CA LEU A 13 -2.18 -4.63 -13.89
C LEU A 13 -2.04 -6.15 -13.92
N SER A 14 -1.45 -6.65 -15.00
CA SER A 14 -0.97 -8.03 -15.06
C SER A 14 0.46 -8.11 -14.55
N PHE A 15 0.68 -8.96 -13.55
CA PHE A 15 2.00 -9.17 -12.96
C PHE A 15 2.68 -10.44 -13.48
N THR A 16 3.99 -10.35 -13.66
CA THR A 16 4.89 -11.48 -13.86
C THR A 16 5.69 -11.69 -12.59
N LYS A 17 5.56 -12.86 -11.96
CA LYS A 17 6.46 -13.27 -10.87
C LYS A 17 7.88 -13.48 -11.43
N LEU A 18 8.87 -12.85 -10.83
CA LEU A 18 10.27 -13.00 -11.21
C LEU A 18 10.86 -14.26 -10.57
N SER A 19 11.90 -14.82 -11.18
CA SER A 19 12.56 -16.01 -10.64
C SER A 19 13.40 -15.68 -9.40
N GLY A 20 13.43 -16.63 -8.46
CA GLY A 20 14.17 -16.52 -7.19
C GLY A 20 13.45 -15.69 -6.12
N LEU A 21 14.16 -15.47 -5.01
CA LEU A 21 13.69 -14.68 -3.87
C LEU A 21 14.70 -13.58 -3.54
N THR A 22 14.27 -12.60 -2.76
CA THR A 22 15.10 -11.53 -2.19
C THR A 22 14.67 -11.24 -0.75
N GLY A 23 15.01 -10.08 -0.20
CA GLY A 23 14.67 -9.69 1.17
C GLY A 23 15.82 -9.88 2.15
N GLY A 24 15.45 -9.99 3.42
CA GLY A 24 16.34 -10.13 4.57
C GLY A 24 17.00 -11.51 4.70
N ASN A 25 17.17 -11.97 5.94
CA ASN A 25 17.79 -13.25 6.25
C ASN A 25 16.94 -14.04 7.27
N PRO A 26 16.16 -15.04 6.83
CA PRO A 26 16.19 -15.65 5.50
C PRO A 26 15.57 -14.79 4.39
N GLN A 27 16.05 -14.99 3.15
CA GLN A 27 15.41 -14.44 1.96
C GLN A 27 14.07 -15.13 1.74
N GLY A 28 12.99 -14.37 1.76
CA GLY A 28 11.63 -14.88 1.58
C GLY A 28 10.76 -14.02 0.67
N THR A 29 11.27 -12.92 0.13
CA THR A 29 10.46 -12.02 -0.69
C THR A 29 10.37 -12.51 -2.13
N ALA A 30 9.17 -12.86 -2.58
CA ALA A 30 8.84 -13.01 -3.98
C ALA A 30 8.65 -11.63 -4.63
N VAL A 31 9.19 -11.44 -5.84
CA VAL A 31 9.07 -10.17 -6.57
C VAL A 31 8.15 -10.32 -7.76
N TYR A 32 7.18 -9.42 -7.88
CA TYR A 32 6.27 -9.36 -9.01
C TYR A 32 6.52 -8.06 -9.78
N ARG A 33 6.54 -8.16 -11.12
CA ARG A 33 6.74 -7.03 -12.03
C ARG A 33 5.52 -6.81 -12.94
N ALA A 34 5.10 -5.57 -13.11
CA ALA A 34 4.18 -5.14 -14.17
C ALA A 34 4.86 -4.13 -15.11
N GLU A 35 4.48 -4.14 -16.39
CA GLU A 35 4.86 -3.10 -17.35
C GLU A 35 3.79 -2.00 -17.39
N LEU A 36 4.23 -0.76 -17.31
CA LEU A 36 3.40 0.44 -17.24
C LEU A 36 3.59 1.37 -18.45
N SER A 37 4.36 0.92 -19.45
CA SER A 37 4.60 1.66 -20.68
C SER A 37 3.30 1.78 -21.47
N ASN A 38 2.86 3.00 -21.80
CA ASN A 38 1.71 3.28 -22.68
C ASN A 38 0.37 2.61 -22.26
N ILE A 39 0.09 2.50 -20.97
CA ILE A 39 -1.11 1.84 -20.40
C ILE A 39 -2.45 2.58 -20.63
N GLY A 40 -2.53 3.51 -21.59
CA GLY A 40 -3.77 4.18 -21.98
C GLY A 40 -3.95 5.61 -21.45
N PHE A 41 -3.06 6.09 -20.58
CA PHE A 41 -3.02 7.47 -20.10
C PHE A 41 -1.56 7.93 -19.90
N GLU A 42 -1.31 9.25 -19.94
CA GLU A 42 0.05 9.78 -20.06
C GLU A 42 0.87 9.74 -18.76
N ASN A 43 0.21 9.83 -17.60
CA ASN A 43 0.88 9.92 -16.30
C ASN A 43 0.13 9.17 -15.21
N ILE A 44 0.86 8.45 -14.36
CA ILE A 44 0.33 7.83 -13.14
C ILE A 44 0.52 8.81 -11.99
N ASN A 45 -0.50 8.93 -11.14
CA ASN A 45 -0.52 9.72 -9.92
C ASN A 45 -0.71 8.88 -8.65
N SER A 46 -1.28 7.68 -8.78
CA SER A 46 -1.41 6.77 -7.65
C SER A 46 -1.41 5.30 -8.06
N ILE A 47 -1.07 4.44 -7.09
CA ILE A 47 -1.11 2.99 -7.19
C ILE A 47 -1.88 2.45 -5.99
N LEU A 48 -2.82 1.54 -6.22
CA LEU A 48 -3.50 0.77 -5.18
C LEU A 48 -3.08 -0.68 -5.32
N ILE A 49 -2.65 -1.30 -4.22
CA ILE A 49 -2.35 -2.71 -4.09
C ILE A 49 -3.39 -3.33 -3.16
N GLY A 50 -3.95 -4.47 -3.54
CA GLY A 50 -4.89 -5.20 -2.70
C GLY A 50 -4.62 -6.69 -2.69
N ASP A 51 -4.91 -7.28 -1.55
CA ASP A 51 -4.96 -8.71 -1.38
C ASP A 51 -6.08 -9.33 -2.22
N SER A 52 -5.88 -10.57 -2.68
CA SER A 52 -6.80 -11.27 -3.56
C SER A 52 -8.06 -11.81 -2.87
N ASN A 53 -8.09 -11.77 -1.53
CA ASN A 53 -9.17 -12.26 -0.66
C ASN A 53 -9.48 -13.75 -0.84
N ILE A 54 -8.47 -14.54 -1.23
CA ILE A 54 -8.61 -15.99 -1.41
C ILE A 54 -8.55 -16.76 -0.08
N GLY A 55 -7.99 -16.16 0.97
CA GLY A 55 -7.90 -16.75 2.32
C GLY A 55 -6.91 -17.91 2.45
N THR A 56 -6.02 -18.09 1.48
CA THR A 56 -5.04 -19.20 1.41
C THR A 56 -3.62 -18.69 1.19
N GLY A 57 -2.62 -19.41 1.72
CA GLY A 57 -1.26 -18.90 1.89
C GLY A 57 -1.13 -18.17 3.23
N GLY A 58 0.02 -17.58 3.55
CA GLY A 58 0.23 -16.80 4.77
C GLY A 58 0.21 -17.56 6.09
N GLU A 59 0.41 -16.82 7.18
CA GLU A 59 0.18 -17.28 8.55
C GLU A 59 -1.14 -16.69 9.08
N SER A 60 -1.77 -17.31 10.07
CA SER A 60 -2.99 -16.76 10.68
C SER A 60 -2.67 -15.63 11.68
N GLY A 61 -3.67 -14.84 12.06
CA GLY A 61 -3.46 -13.71 12.94
C GLY A 61 -2.81 -12.54 12.20
N LYS A 62 -1.89 -11.82 12.86
CA LYS A 62 -1.34 -10.54 12.38
C LYS A 62 -0.62 -10.60 11.04
N PHE A 63 -0.31 -11.79 10.53
CA PHE A 63 0.35 -12.05 9.24
C PHE A 63 -0.61 -12.63 8.18
N SER A 64 -1.91 -12.31 8.29
CA SER A 64 -2.91 -12.82 7.33
C SER A 64 -2.88 -11.99 6.04
N GLY A 65 -3.14 -12.66 4.93
CA GLY A 65 -3.24 -12.05 3.60
C GLY A 65 -1.88 -11.59 3.08
N PHE A 66 -1.89 -10.91 1.94
CA PHE A 66 -0.67 -10.45 1.29
C PHE A 66 0.24 -9.60 2.21
N ASP A 67 1.48 -10.05 2.40
CA ASP A 67 2.53 -9.37 3.17
C ASP A 67 3.38 -8.48 2.24
N LEU A 68 3.02 -7.19 2.12
CA LEU A 68 3.68 -6.24 1.22
C LEU A 68 5.05 -5.84 1.77
N ASP A 69 6.13 -6.30 1.13
CA ASP A 69 7.52 -5.96 1.47
C ASP A 69 7.93 -4.61 0.88
N ALA A 70 7.63 -4.42 -0.41
CA ALA A 70 8.20 -3.31 -1.17
C ALA A 70 7.29 -2.88 -2.32
N ILE A 71 7.41 -1.61 -2.69
CA ILE A 71 6.85 -1.04 -3.90
C ILE A 71 7.88 -0.10 -4.56
N LYS A 72 8.18 -0.32 -5.84
CA LYS A 72 9.22 0.41 -6.56
C LYS A 72 8.86 0.62 -8.02
N LEU A 73 8.96 1.86 -8.48
CA LEU A 73 8.91 2.20 -9.91
C LEU A 73 10.32 2.31 -10.46
N SER A 74 10.58 1.79 -11.65
CA SER A 74 11.88 1.95 -12.31
C SER A 74 11.75 2.00 -13.83
N ARG A 75 12.74 2.62 -14.47
CA ARG A 75 12.92 2.60 -15.93
C ARG A 75 13.72 1.37 -16.39
N THR A 76 14.29 0.61 -15.45
CA THR A 76 15.12 -0.56 -15.72
C THR A 76 14.31 -1.84 -15.64
N LEU A 77 14.41 -2.68 -16.66
CA LEU A 77 13.83 -4.02 -16.68
C LEU A 77 14.78 -5.02 -16.01
N VAL A 78 14.26 -5.80 -15.06
CA VAL A 78 14.95 -6.99 -14.53
C VAL A 78 14.10 -8.24 -14.64
N SER A 79 14.77 -9.39 -14.61
CA SER A 79 14.17 -10.72 -14.82
C SER A 79 14.26 -11.64 -13.60
N SER A 80 14.93 -11.23 -12.51
CA SER A 80 15.04 -12.01 -11.28
C SER A 80 14.73 -11.16 -10.05
N ALA A 81 14.24 -11.80 -8.98
CA ALA A 81 13.96 -11.14 -7.71
C ALA A 81 15.21 -10.49 -7.12
N ALA A 82 16.35 -11.20 -7.12
CA ALA A 82 17.61 -10.68 -6.57
C ALA A 82 18.10 -9.39 -7.28
N SER A 83 17.83 -9.23 -8.57
CA SER A 83 18.25 -8.05 -9.34
C SER A 83 17.52 -6.76 -8.93
N VAL A 84 16.38 -6.83 -8.23
CA VAL A 84 15.59 -5.65 -7.84
C VAL A 84 16.31 -4.75 -6.82
N ASN A 85 17.30 -5.30 -6.11
CA ASN A 85 18.14 -4.53 -5.19
C ASN A 85 19.21 -3.69 -5.91
N GLY A 86 19.54 -4.04 -7.16
CA GLY A 86 20.52 -3.32 -7.97
C GLY A 86 19.94 -2.22 -8.86
N ILE A 87 18.61 -2.14 -9.02
CA ILE A 87 17.98 -1.14 -9.88
C ILE A 87 17.76 0.18 -9.15
N THR A 88 17.93 1.27 -9.87
CA THR A 88 17.55 2.60 -9.39
C THR A 88 16.04 2.74 -9.42
N GLY A 89 15.44 2.94 -8.25
CA GLY A 89 14.03 3.30 -8.11
C GLY A 89 13.80 4.79 -8.40
N LEU A 90 12.64 5.10 -8.96
CA LEU A 90 12.13 6.46 -8.99
C LEU A 90 11.63 6.81 -7.58
N ASN A 91 12.20 7.85 -6.97
CA ASN A 91 11.79 8.31 -5.65
C ASN A 91 10.51 9.15 -5.74
N LEU A 92 9.38 8.47 -5.98
CA LEU A 92 8.10 9.13 -6.24
C LEU A 92 7.01 8.74 -5.25
N PHE A 93 7.10 7.62 -4.54
CA PHE A 93 6.08 7.24 -3.56
C PHE A 93 6.09 8.16 -2.35
N ASP A 94 4.91 8.64 -1.96
CA ASP A 94 4.72 9.36 -0.71
C ASP A 94 4.30 8.38 0.40
N PHE A 95 5.29 7.90 1.17
CA PHE A 95 5.06 7.02 2.31
C PHE A 95 4.55 7.76 3.56
N SER A 96 4.30 9.07 3.51
CA SER A 96 3.68 9.78 4.64
C SER A 96 2.24 9.31 4.90
N SER A 97 1.71 9.62 6.08
CA SER A 97 0.31 9.34 6.43
C SER A 97 -0.71 10.07 5.52
N THR A 98 -0.29 11.10 4.79
CA THR A 98 -1.10 11.82 3.80
C THR A 98 -0.86 11.34 2.36
N GLY A 99 0.15 10.52 2.14
CA GLY A 99 0.44 9.90 0.85
C GLY A 99 0.00 8.44 0.76
N THR A 100 -0.24 7.80 1.90
CA THR A 100 -0.58 6.38 2.00
C THR A 100 -1.97 6.19 2.59
N VAL A 101 -2.79 5.36 1.94
CA VAL A 101 -4.09 4.90 2.48
C VAL A 101 -3.97 3.42 2.78
N PHE A 102 -4.26 3.04 4.02
CA PHE A 102 -4.40 1.63 4.38
C PHE A 102 -5.86 1.33 4.68
N THR A 103 -6.38 0.25 4.09
CA THR A 103 -7.70 -0.31 4.40
C THR A 103 -7.48 -1.75 4.83
N PRO A 104 -7.50 -2.03 6.14
CA PRO A 104 -7.23 -3.38 6.63
C PRO A 104 -8.25 -4.38 6.11
N GLY A 105 -7.76 -5.57 5.76
CA GLY A 105 -8.58 -6.72 5.41
C GLY A 105 -9.07 -7.48 6.63
N THR A 106 -9.48 -8.72 6.41
CA THR A 106 -9.87 -9.64 7.48
C THR A 106 -8.66 -10.38 8.04
N GLN A 107 -8.54 -10.38 9.36
CA GLN A 107 -7.54 -11.18 10.06
C GLN A 107 -8.06 -12.60 10.25
N ARG A 108 -7.30 -13.61 9.83
CA ARG A 108 -7.68 -15.01 10.05
C ARG A 108 -7.54 -15.38 11.53
N PRO A 109 -8.46 -16.19 12.09
CA PRO A 109 -8.39 -16.59 13.49
C PRO A 109 -7.09 -17.33 13.82
N THR A 110 -6.51 -17.05 14.97
CA THR A 110 -5.34 -17.78 15.49
C THR A 110 -5.54 -18.14 16.96
N THR A 111 -5.03 -19.30 17.37
CA THR A 111 -4.98 -19.71 18.78
C THR A 111 -3.66 -19.32 19.45
N ASN A 112 -2.68 -18.84 18.68
CA ASN A 112 -1.39 -18.39 19.20
C ASN A 112 -1.50 -16.91 19.63
N PRO A 113 -1.41 -16.59 20.94
CA PRO A 113 -1.53 -15.21 21.42
C PRO A 113 -0.45 -14.27 20.85
N ALA A 114 0.73 -14.78 20.49
CA ALA A 114 1.81 -13.97 19.91
C ALA A 114 1.49 -13.42 18.51
N LEU A 115 0.51 -14.03 17.84
CA LEU A 115 0.03 -13.65 16.52
C LEU A 115 -1.27 -12.83 16.58
N SER A 116 -1.75 -12.49 17.79
CA SER A 116 -2.90 -11.61 17.96
C SER A 116 -2.50 -10.13 17.89
N GLY A 117 -3.49 -9.23 17.76
CA GLY A 117 -3.29 -7.79 17.66
C GLY A 117 -3.43 -7.26 16.24
N ASN A 118 -2.97 -6.03 16.02
CA ASN A 118 -2.97 -5.37 14.71
C ASN A 118 -2.18 -6.20 13.68
N PHE A 119 -2.47 -5.98 12.40
CA PHE A 119 -1.64 -6.51 11.31
C PHE A 119 -0.18 -6.11 11.47
N PHE A 120 0.74 -7.00 11.10
CA PHE A 120 2.16 -6.73 11.17
C PHE A 120 2.53 -5.53 10.29
N GLY A 121 3.45 -4.68 10.75
CA GLY A 121 3.82 -3.46 10.04
C GLY A 121 2.74 -2.37 10.02
N THR A 122 1.75 -2.43 10.92
CA THR A 122 0.66 -1.45 10.99
C THR A 122 0.39 -0.94 12.41
N THR A 123 -0.20 0.26 12.50
CA THR A 123 -0.74 0.86 13.72
C THR A 123 -2.24 1.08 13.58
N GLY A 124 -3.00 -0.03 13.52
CA GLY A 124 -4.44 0.01 13.27
C GLY A 124 -4.71 0.25 11.78
N ASP A 125 -5.27 1.41 11.44
CA ASP A 125 -5.67 1.77 10.08
C ASP A 125 -4.55 2.51 9.30
N SER A 126 -3.29 2.33 9.71
CA SER A 126 -2.14 3.00 9.07
C SER A 126 -0.93 2.06 9.00
N ILE A 127 -0.17 2.17 7.91
CA ILE A 127 1.12 1.47 7.78
C ILE A 127 2.13 2.15 8.71
N ASP A 128 2.85 1.35 9.48
CA ASP A 128 3.92 1.80 10.35
C ASP A 128 5.26 1.72 9.61
N ASN A 129 5.68 2.85 9.03
CA ASN A 129 6.93 2.93 8.28
C ASN A 129 8.20 2.78 9.15
N SER A 130 8.08 2.69 10.48
CA SER A 130 9.22 2.33 11.34
C SER A 130 9.49 0.82 11.35
N ILE A 131 8.52 0.02 10.91
CA ILE A 131 8.60 -1.45 10.80
C ILE A 131 8.54 -1.89 9.34
N ALA A 132 7.58 -1.36 8.58
CA ALA A 132 7.38 -1.67 7.16
C ALA A 132 8.19 -0.71 6.28
N THR A 133 9.38 -1.12 5.88
CA THR A 133 10.31 -0.32 5.06
C THR A 133 10.04 -0.47 3.56
N LEU A 134 8.81 -0.16 3.15
CA LEU A 134 8.23 -0.44 1.81
C LEU A 134 8.96 0.13 0.58
N GLN A 135 10.02 0.89 0.79
CA GLN A 135 10.92 1.43 -0.23
C GLN A 135 12.05 0.44 -0.59
N ASN A 136 12.28 -0.57 0.24
CA ASN A 136 13.34 -1.57 0.12
C ASN A 136 12.74 -2.97 0.07
N PHE A 137 13.40 -3.88 -0.65
CA PHE A 137 13.08 -5.30 -0.60
C PHE A 137 13.95 -5.94 0.48
N ASP A 138 13.58 -5.73 1.74
CA ASP A 138 14.36 -6.11 2.93
C ASP A 138 13.59 -6.96 3.96
N GLY A 139 12.39 -7.43 3.57
CA GLY A 139 11.51 -8.26 4.38
C GLY A 139 12.19 -9.48 4.98
N ASN A 140 12.12 -9.61 6.31
CA ASN A 140 12.57 -10.79 7.02
C ASN A 140 11.41 -11.76 7.25
N SER A 141 11.34 -12.80 6.42
CA SER A 141 10.20 -13.73 6.33
C SER A 141 10.11 -14.70 7.51
N VAL A 142 9.75 -14.19 8.69
CA VAL A 142 9.52 -14.97 9.91
C VAL A 142 8.28 -14.47 10.63
N THR A 143 7.64 -15.32 11.43
CA THR A 143 6.38 -14.99 12.14
C THR A 143 6.60 -14.75 13.64
N ASN A 144 7.79 -14.29 14.02
CA ASN A 144 8.19 -14.01 15.40
C ASN A 144 8.72 -12.57 15.54
N ASP A 145 9.31 -12.25 16.70
CA ASP A 145 9.79 -10.89 17.01
C ASP A 145 10.93 -10.39 16.10
N ASN A 146 11.52 -11.26 15.26
CA ASN A 146 12.51 -10.87 14.26
C ASN A 146 11.88 -10.47 12.92
N ALA A 147 10.55 -10.57 12.76
CA ALA A 147 9.85 -10.10 11.58
C ALA A 147 10.15 -8.60 11.36
N PHE A 148 10.37 -8.19 10.11
CA PHE A 148 10.73 -6.83 9.76
C PHE A 148 10.51 -6.57 8.27
N GLY A 149 10.24 -5.32 7.88
CA GLY A 149 10.36 -4.84 6.50
C GLY A 149 9.06 -4.78 5.71
N TYR A 150 7.98 -5.41 6.19
CA TYR A 150 6.73 -5.54 5.44
C TYR A 150 5.49 -5.15 6.25
N ALA A 151 4.38 -4.96 5.54
CA ALA A 151 3.06 -4.74 6.13
C ALA A 151 2.07 -5.81 5.64
N SER A 152 1.38 -6.47 6.58
CA SER A 152 0.33 -7.43 6.27
C SER A 152 -0.97 -6.70 5.94
N LEU A 153 -1.59 -7.03 4.81
CA LEU A 153 -2.82 -6.35 4.40
C LEU A 153 -4.08 -6.97 5.03
N GLY A 154 -4.05 -8.23 5.41
CA GLY A 154 -5.27 -8.99 5.72
C GLY A 154 -5.98 -9.48 4.46
N ASP A 155 -6.85 -10.47 4.62
CA ASP A 155 -7.65 -11.00 3.51
C ASP A 155 -8.57 -9.90 2.94
N GLY A 156 -8.37 -9.55 1.67
CA GLY A 156 -9.06 -8.48 0.96
C GLY A 156 -8.66 -7.05 1.35
N GLY A 157 -7.60 -6.90 2.15
CA GLY A 157 -7.06 -5.60 2.54
C GLY A 157 -6.32 -4.89 1.41
N LYS A 158 -6.07 -3.59 1.58
CA LYS A 158 -5.51 -2.71 0.55
C LYS A 158 -4.53 -1.69 1.10
N ALA A 159 -3.49 -1.41 0.34
CA ALA A 159 -2.58 -0.30 0.53
C ALA A 159 -2.51 0.55 -0.75
N GLY A 160 -2.86 1.82 -0.63
CA GLY A 160 -2.79 2.80 -1.70
C GLY A 160 -1.68 3.81 -1.47
N PHE A 161 -0.99 4.20 -2.53
CA PHE A 161 0.14 5.11 -2.51
C PHE A 161 -0.03 6.21 -3.55
N ASN A 162 -0.03 7.46 -3.09
CA ASN A 162 0.12 8.62 -3.95
C ASN A 162 1.57 8.81 -4.37
N LEU A 163 1.75 9.41 -5.55
CA LEU A 163 3.04 9.87 -5.99
C LEU A 163 3.23 11.35 -5.64
N THR A 164 4.43 11.72 -5.20
CA THR A 164 4.83 13.11 -4.92
C THR A 164 4.85 13.97 -6.19
N SER A 165 4.95 13.34 -7.36
CA SER A 165 4.73 13.96 -8.66
C SER A 165 4.28 12.92 -9.69
N PRO A 166 3.52 13.32 -10.74
CA PRO A 166 3.09 12.40 -11.78
C PRO A 166 4.27 11.73 -12.49
N VAL A 167 4.19 10.43 -12.75
CA VAL A 167 5.19 9.69 -13.54
C VAL A 167 4.69 9.41 -14.94
N SER A 168 5.45 9.82 -15.95
CA SER A 168 5.03 9.57 -17.34
C SER A 168 5.14 8.09 -17.71
N THR A 169 4.09 7.58 -18.35
CA THR A 169 4.01 6.25 -18.96
C THR A 169 4.67 6.20 -20.34
N LYS A 170 5.16 7.35 -20.85
CA LYS A 170 5.92 7.42 -22.10
C LYS A 170 7.30 6.77 -21.89
N GLY A 171 7.62 5.82 -22.77
CA GLY A 171 8.83 5.00 -22.67
C GLY A 171 8.72 3.93 -21.58
N SER A 172 9.83 3.20 -21.36
CA SER A 172 9.86 2.06 -20.43
C SER A 172 9.49 2.49 -19.01
N LEU A 173 8.50 1.86 -18.40
CA LEU A 173 8.18 2.02 -16.98
C LEU A 173 7.74 0.68 -16.40
N TYR A 174 8.28 0.32 -15.25
CA TYR A 174 7.97 -0.94 -14.58
C TYR A 174 7.64 -0.68 -13.12
N LEU A 175 6.62 -1.38 -12.63
CA LEU A 175 6.29 -1.48 -11.21
C LEU A 175 6.80 -2.83 -10.69
N TYR A 176 7.54 -2.78 -9.59
CA TYR A 176 7.98 -3.95 -8.84
C TYR A 176 7.34 -3.92 -7.46
N ILE A 177 6.80 -5.05 -7.03
CA ILE A 177 6.30 -5.23 -5.67
C ILE A 177 6.88 -6.50 -5.05
N GLY A 178 7.04 -6.49 -3.74
CA GLY A 178 7.51 -7.64 -2.96
C GLY A 178 6.39 -8.23 -2.12
N GLU A 179 6.29 -9.55 -2.09
CA GLU A 179 5.46 -10.32 -1.16
C GLU A 179 6.38 -11.17 -0.28
N VAL A 180 6.19 -11.13 1.03
CA VAL A 180 7.01 -11.91 1.97
C VAL A 180 6.41 -13.30 2.21
N GLY A 181 7.21 -14.33 1.94
CA GLY A 181 6.91 -15.71 2.29
C GLY A 181 6.79 -16.63 1.08
N ASP A 182 6.41 -16.11 -0.09
CA ASP A 182 6.17 -16.86 -1.32
C ASP A 182 5.33 -18.13 -1.11
N ASN A 183 4.37 -18.03 -0.21
CA ASN A 183 3.71 -19.17 0.43
C ASN A 183 2.37 -19.54 -0.24
N GLY A 184 2.11 -18.99 -1.43
CA GLY A 184 0.88 -19.18 -2.19
C GLY A 184 -0.06 -17.98 -2.19
N GLU A 185 0.21 -16.94 -1.41
CA GLU A 185 -0.37 -15.61 -1.60
C GLU A 185 0.24 -14.98 -2.87
N VAL A 186 -0.62 -14.65 -3.84
CA VAL A 186 -0.18 -14.13 -5.14
C VAL A 186 -0.74 -12.74 -5.33
N ALA A 187 0.04 -11.86 -5.94
CA ALA A 187 -0.39 -10.52 -6.35
C ALA A 187 -1.36 -10.60 -7.56
N THR A 188 -2.53 -11.21 -7.40
CA THR A 188 -3.36 -11.66 -8.53
C THR A 188 -4.72 -10.99 -8.71
N ALA A 189 -5.15 -10.00 -7.92
CA ALA A 189 -6.52 -9.50 -8.16
C ALA A 189 -6.83 -8.02 -7.96
N GLN A 190 -5.99 -7.21 -7.31
CA GLN A 190 -6.43 -5.85 -6.95
C GLN A 190 -5.32 -4.80 -7.02
N ILE A 191 -4.47 -4.87 -8.04
CA ILE A 191 -3.45 -3.84 -8.27
C ILE A 191 -3.87 -2.95 -9.42
N THR A 192 -4.11 -1.69 -9.09
CA THR A 192 -4.55 -0.68 -10.04
C THR A 192 -3.63 0.54 -10.02
N VAL A 193 -3.54 1.19 -11.17
CA VAL A 193 -2.88 2.49 -11.36
C VAL A 193 -3.91 3.51 -11.79
N SER A 194 -3.75 4.76 -11.36
CA SER A 194 -4.64 5.86 -11.73
C SER A 194 -3.88 7.12 -12.12
N ASP A 195 -4.50 7.91 -13.00
CA ASP A 195 -4.09 9.27 -13.35
C ASP A 195 -4.59 10.33 -12.35
N GLU A 196 -5.32 9.94 -11.30
CA GLU A 196 -5.66 10.80 -10.17
C GLU A 196 -4.96 10.36 -8.88
N PRO A 197 -4.64 11.29 -7.97
CA PRO A 197 -4.26 10.95 -6.61
C PRO A 197 -5.43 10.26 -5.88
N LEU A 198 -5.12 9.32 -5.00
CA LEU A 198 -6.04 8.77 -4.02
C LEU A 198 -6.56 9.88 -3.12
N ARG A 199 -7.87 9.84 -2.88
CA ARG A 199 -8.51 10.70 -1.89
C ARG A 199 -8.25 10.13 -0.50
N ILE A 200 -7.46 10.84 0.28
CA ILE A 200 -7.25 10.52 1.70
C ILE A 200 -8.46 11.06 2.48
N PRO A 201 -9.20 10.23 3.23
CA PRO A 201 -10.23 10.73 4.12
C PRO A 201 -9.62 11.70 5.12
N GLU A 202 -10.13 12.92 5.19
CA GLU A 202 -9.72 13.89 6.20
C GLU A 202 -9.95 13.29 7.60
N PRO A 203 -8.99 13.42 8.55
CA PRO A 203 -9.19 12.94 9.89
C PRO A 203 -10.45 13.59 10.48
N THR A 204 -11.40 12.77 10.92
CA THR A 204 -12.72 13.16 11.43
C THR A 204 -12.69 14.19 12.56
N THR A 205 -11.53 14.40 13.18
CA THR A 205 -11.29 15.41 14.20
C THR A 205 -11.38 16.86 13.69
N LEU A 206 -11.00 17.15 12.44
CA LEU A 206 -11.13 18.52 11.90
C LEU A 206 -12.60 18.93 11.69
N ALA A 207 -13.43 18.00 11.22
CA ALA A 207 -14.86 18.22 11.10
C ALA A 207 -15.52 18.49 12.47
N ALA A 208 -15.11 17.76 13.52
CA ALA A 208 -15.62 17.93 14.87
C ALA A 208 -15.26 19.29 15.51
N LEU A 209 -14.04 19.81 15.26
CA LEU A 209 -13.62 21.14 15.73
C LEU A 209 -14.42 22.28 15.08
N SER A 210 -14.75 22.15 13.79
CA SER A 210 -15.57 23.15 13.09
C SER A 210 -17.00 23.25 13.65
N LEU A 211 -17.60 22.10 14.03
CA LEU A 211 -18.92 22.04 14.67
C LEU A 211 -18.91 22.60 16.10
N MET A 212 -17.86 22.32 16.89
CA MET A 212 -17.70 22.94 18.21
C MET A 212 -17.52 24.46 18.14
N GLY A 213 -16.72 24.96 17.18
CA GLY A 213 -16.51 26.40 17.00
C GLY A 213 -17.79 27.17 16.67
N ILE A 214 -18.66 26.59 15.83
CA ILE A 214 -19.99 27.15 15.55
C ILE A 214 -20.87 27.13 16.81
N TYR A 215 -20.85 26.04 17.58
CA TYR A 215 -21.64 25.93 18.81
C TYR A 215 -21.29 27.00 19.86
N PHE A 216 -19.99 27.27 20.07
CA PHE A 216 -19.56 28.32 21.01
C PHE A 216 -19.89 29.74 20.52
N THR A 217 -19.83 29.98 19.20
CA THR A 217 -20.19 31.28 18.61
C THR A 217 -21.69 31.56 18.69
N VAL A 218 -22.53 30.54 18.52
CA VAL A 218 -23.99 30.68 18.68
C VAL A 218 -24.38 30.91 20.15
N ARG A 219 -23.69 30.27 21.10
CA ARG A 219 -23.98 30.40 22.53
C ARG A 219 -23.56 31.76 23.10
N SER A 220 -22.44 32.33 22.66
CA SER A 220 -21.97 33.64 23.13
C SER A 220 -22.88 34.80 22.67
N ASN A 221 -23.47 34.70 21.48
CA ASN A 221 -24.41 35.70 20.96
C ASN A 221 -25.76 35.70 21.67
N ARG A 222 -26.21 34.55 22.23
CA ARG A 222 -27.44 34.49 23.05
C ARG A 222 -27.25 35.05 24.46
N ALA A 223 -26.04 34.99 25.01
CA ALA A 223 -25.74 35.51 26.35
C ALA A 223 -25.60 37.05 26.40
N LYS A 224 -25.45 37.72 25.25
CA LYS A 224 -25.40 39.19 25.16
C LYS A 224 -26.76 39.85 24.88
N ALA A 225 -27.82 39.06 24.77
CA ALA A 225 -29.18 39.54 24.44
C ALA A 225 -30.15 39.49 25.64
N GLN A 226 -29.63 39.47 26.87
CA GLN A 226 -30.40 39.57 28.11
C GLN A 226 -29.95 40.78 28.92
#